data_AF-A0A0Q4PWY1-F1
#
_entry.id   AF-A0A0Q4PWY1-F1
#
_cell.length_a   1.000
_cell.length_b   1.000
_cell.length_c   1.000
_cell.angle_alpha   90.00
_cell.angle_beta   90.00
_cell.angle_gamma   90.00
#
_symmetry.space_group_name_H-M   'P 1'
#
loop_
_entity.id
_entity.type
_entity.pdbx_description
1 polymer ?
#
loop_
_entity_poly.entity_id
_entity_poly.type
_entity_poly.pdbx_seq_one_letter_code
_entity_poly.pdbx_strand_id
1 'polypeptide(L)'
;MSRSSARDFRERCSPSTCCADRIAALVDSGRLTVLAGKTCDAAPGEDGIDVRWRPRGSDAARTLHVTRIISCTGPQGDLARTDDPLLAHLHASGSIRPDPEHLGIEVGSTGRVLRADGEADERLFPIGPMTRGAFWEIVAVPDLRRQVWDVARYLSNAHWVGGEGL
;
A
#
# COMPACT_ATOMS: atom_id res chain seq x y z
N MET A 1 25.57 23.28 18.34
CA MET A 1 24.80 22.03 18.33
C MET A 1 23.87 22.05 17.11
N SER A 2 24.38 21.58 15.98
CA SER A 2 23.68 21.60 14.69
C SER A 2 22.93 20.27 14.51
N ARG A 3 21.60 20.32 14.44
CA ARG A 3 20.78 19.15 14.10
C ARG A 3 20.82 18.98 12.59
N SER A 4 21.49 17.92 12.15
CA SER A 4 21.48 17.44 10.77
C SER A 4 20.04 17.09 10.37
N SER A 5 19.53 17.80 9.35
CA SER A 5 18.24 17.55 8.73
C SER A 5 18.33 16.23 7.94
N ALA A 6 17.60 15.22 8.39
CA ALA A 6 17.39 14.01 7.62
C ALA A 6 16.69 14.39 6.31
N ARG A 7 17.32 14.08 5.18
CA ARG A 7 16.70 14.27 3.86
C ARG A 7 15.60 13.21 3.72
N ASP A 8 14.36 13.63 3.93
CA ASP A 8 13.17 12.86 3.56
C ASP A 8 13.21 12.61 2.04
N PHE A 9 13.52 11.38 1.66
CA PHE A 9 13.32 10.88 0.30
C PHE A 9 11.82 10.64 0.13
N ARG A 10 11.07 11.70 -0.21
CA ARG A 10 9.73 11.56 -0.78
C ARG A 10 9.87 11.69 -2.28
N GLU A 11 9.51 10.65 -3.02
CA GLU A 11 9.16 10.80 -4.43
C GLU A 11 8.03 11.83 -4.53
N ARG A 12 8.38 13.07 -4.84
CA ARG A 12 7.40 14.07 -5.25
C ARG A 12 6.96 13.71 -6.66
N CYS A 13 5.67 13.86 -6.94
CA CYS A 13 5.13 13.73 -8.29
C CYS A 13 6.02 14.48 -9.29
N SER A 14 6.28 13.86 -10.45
CA SER A 14 7.04 14.46 -11.54
C SER A 14 6.51 15.88 -11.83
N PRO A 15 7.38 16.89 -12.04
CA PRO A 15 6.97 18.27 -12.32
C PRO A 15 5.99 18.38 -13.50
N SER A 16 6.09 17.47 -14.47
CA SER A 16 5.20 17.39 -15.65
C SER A 16 3.78 16.89 -15.35
N THR A 17 3.51 16.40 -14.14
CA THR A 17 2.20 15.91 -13.68
C THR A 17 1.76 16.58 -12.38
N CYS A 18 2.29 17.77 -12.09
CA CYS A 18 1.98 18.51 -10.88
C CYS A 18 0.53 19.01 -10.92
N CYS A 19 -0.40 18.26 -10.30
CA CYS A 19 -1.78 18.68 -10.12
C CYS A 19 -1.92 19.76 -9.01
N ALA A 20 -0.82 20.33 -8.51
CA ALA A 20 -0.83 21.31 -7.42
C ALA A 20 -1.66 22.54 -7.77
N ASP A 21 -1.51 23.09 -8.97
CA ASP A 21 -2.27 24.27 -9.41
C ASP A 21 -3.77 23.96 -9.47
N ARG A 22 -4.13 22.74 -9.91
CA ARG A 22 -5.53 22.30 -9.97
C ARG A 22 -6.12 22.07 -8.58
N ILE A 23 -5.34 21.51 -7.66
CA ILE A 23 -5.75 21.34 -6.26
C ILE A 23 -5.92 22.71 -5.59
N ALA A 24 -4.96 23.62 -5.78
CA ALA A 24 -5.02 24.98 -5.25
C ALA A 24 -6.28 25.71 -5.76
N ALA A 25 -6.55 25.68 -7.07
CA ALA A 25 -7.76 26.27 -7.63
C ALA A 25 -9.07 25.69 -7.06
N LEU A 26 -9.10 24.39 -6.73
CA LEU A 26 -10.26 23.76 -6.10
C LEU A 26 -10.43 24.19 -4.63
N VAL A 27 -9.33 24.40 -3.91
CA VAL A 27 -9.36 24.94 -2.54
C VAL A 27 -9.81 26.40 -2.56
N ASP A 28 -9.22 27.22 -3.43
CA ASP A 28 -9.53 28.65 -3.55
C ASP A 28 -10.98 28.90 -3.98
N SER A 29 -11.53 28.04 -4.85
CA SER A 29 -12.94 28.09 -5.25
C SER A 29 -13.91 27.50 -4.23
N GLY A 30 -13.43 27.01 -3.07
CA GLY A 30 -14.25 26.41 -2.02
C GLY A 30 -14.84 25.04 -2.37
N ARG A 31 -14.39 24.44 -3.48
CA ARG A 31 -14.85 23.12 -3.96
C ARG A 31 -14.15 21.94 -3.30
N LEU A 32 -13.01 22.18 -2.65
CA LEU A 32 -12.23 21.19 -1.92
C LEU A 32 -11.87 21.74 -0.54
N THR A 33 -12.23 21.00 0.50
CA THR A 33 -11.78 21.25 1.87
C THR A 33 -10.84 20.14 2.30
N VAL A 34 -9.61 20.49 2.68
CA VAL A 34 -8.61 19.52 3.15
C VAL A 34 -8.70 19.40 4.67
N LEU A 35 -9.10 18.22 5.15
CA LEU A 35 -9.22 17.92 6.57
C LEU A 35 -8.11 16.95 7.00
N ALA A 36 -7.15 17.43 7.80
CA ALA A 36 -6.05 16.61 8.29
C ALA A 36 -6.44 15.83 9.55
N GLY A 37 -6.48 14.50 9.48
CA GLY A 37 -6.78 13.65 10.64
C GLY A 37 -6.88 12.18 10.27
N LYS A 38 -7.49 11.38 11.14
CA LYS A 38 -7.69 9.94 10.96
C LYS A 38 -9.17 9.62 10.87
N THR A 39 -9.59 8.97 9.79
CA THR A 39 -10.93 8.38 9.70
C THR A 39 -11.01 7.21 10.68
N CYS A 40 -12.03 7.21 11.53
CA CYS A 40 -12.25 6.19 12.56
C CYS A 40 -13.26 5.14 12.09
N ASP A 41 -14.35 5.59 11.45
CA ASP A 41 -15.50 4.74 11.14
C ASP A 41 -16.44 5.46 10.15
N ALA A 42 -17.28 4.70 9.47
CA ALA A 42 -18.32 5.22 8.58
C ALA A 42 -19.56 4.33 8.66
N ALA A 43 -20.73 4.92 8.90
CA ALA A 43 -22.00 4.21 9.00
C ALA A 43 -23.08 4.87 8.12
N PRO A 44 -24.05 4.11 7.58
CA PRO A 44 -25.21 4.69 6.91
C PRO A 44 -25.98 5.63 7.86
N GLY A 45 -26.28 6.84 7.38
CA GLY A 45 -27.20 7.78 8.02
C GLY A 45 -28.53 7.86 7.25
N GLU A 46 -29.48 8.71 7.68
CA GLU A 46 -30.79 8.85 7.02
C GLU A 46 -30.67 9.26 5.54
N ASP A 47 -29.83 10.26 5.22
CA ASP A 47 -29.67 10.82 3.86
C ASP A 47 -28.22 10.74 3.32
N GLY A 48 -27.43 9.82 3.84
CA GLY A 48 -26.02 9.74 3.46
C GLY A 48 -25.20 8.79 4.33
N ILE A 49 -23.98 9.19 4.62
CA ILE A 49 -23.01 8.43 5.39
C ILE A 49 -22.45 9.35 6.47
N ASP A 50 -22.52 8.89 7.71
CA ASP A 50 -21.89 9.54 8.85
C ASP A 50 -20.48 8.99 9.02
N VAL A 51 -19.49 9.84 8.73
CA VAL A 51 -18.07 9.52 8.87
C VAL A 51 -17.56 10.08 10.19
N ARG A 52 -17.12 9.19 11.09
CA ARG A 52 -16.38 9.62 12.28
C ARG A 52 -14.93 9.84 11.92
N TRP A 53 -14.43 11.04 12.16
CA TRP A 53 -13.08 11.46 11.87
C TRP A 53 -12.47 12.19 13.06
N ARG A 54 -11.24 11.85 13.41
CA ARG A 54 -10.48 12.50 14.48
C ARG A 54 -9.48 13.50 13.88
N PRO A 55 -9.65 14.81 14.13
CA PRO A 55 -8.69 15.82 13.68
C PRO A 55 -7.28 15.54 14.18
N ARG A 56 -6.27 15.89 13.39
CA ARG A 56 -4.87 15.83 13.83
C ARG A 56 -4.68 16.79 15.03
N GLY A 57 -4.06 16.29 16.10
CA GLY A 57 -3.82 17.06 17.32
C GLY A 57 -5.03 17.14 18.27
N SER A 58 -6.09 16.36 18.02
CA SER A 58 -7.22 16.23 18.93
C SER A 58 -7.49 14.76 19.23
N ASP A 59 -7.92 14.46 20.46
CA ASP A 59 -8.36 13.12 20.85
C ASP A 59 -9.85 12.88 20.58
N ALA A 60 -10.63 13.95 20.41
CA ALA A 60 -12.06 13.87 20.18
C ALA A 60 -12.38 13.62 18.69
N ALA A 61 -13.20 12.61 18.42
CA ALA A 61 -13.76 12.39 17.10
C ALA A 61 -14.89 13.39 16.80
N ARG A 62 -15.05 13.74 15.52
CA ARG A 62 -16.14 14.56 14.97
C ARG A 62 -16.86 13.76 13.90
N THR A 63 -18.12 14.08 13.67
CA THR A 63 -18.92 13.47 12.60
C THR A 63 -18.98 14.39 11.39
N LEU A 64 -18.71 13.84 10.20
CA LEU A 64 -18.88 14.47 8.91
C LEU A 64 -20.01 13.76 8.17
N HIS A 65 -21.02 14.49 7.74
CA HIS A 65 -22.10 13.94 6.93
C HIS A 65 -21.75 14.09 5.44
N VAL A 66 -21.70 12.98 4.70
CA VAL A 66 -21.31 12.96 3.28
C VAL A 66 -22.25 12.08 2.46
N THR A 67 -22.40 12.38 1.17
CA THR A 67 -23.26 11.60 0.26
C THR A 67 -22.53 10.46 -0.44
N ARG A 68 -21.19 10.51 -0.48
CA ARG A 68 -20.31 9.54 -1.14
C ARG A 68 -18.95 9.49 -0.45
N ILE A 69 -18.35 8.29 -0.45
CA ILE A 69 -16.98 8.06 0.01
C ILE A 69 -16.19 7.43 -1.14
N ILE A 70 -15.00 7.96 -1.39
CA ILE A 70 -14.01 7.37 -2.29
C ILE A 70 -12.81 7.00 -1.43
N SER A 71 -12.55 5.69 -1.31
CA SER A 71 -11.42 5.22 -0.50
C SER A 71 -10.11 5.39 -1.26
N CYS A 72 -9.23 6.25 -0.73
CA CYS A 72 -7.90 6.50 -1.26
C CYS A 72 -6.81 6.12 -0.25
N THR A 73 -7.10 5.22 0.71
CA THR A 73 -6.17 4.84 1.78
C THR A 73 -5.04 3.90 1.32
N GLY A 74 -5.01 3.55 0.04
CA GLY A 74 -4.06 2.59 -0.52
C GLY A 74 -4.39 1.13 -0.15
N PRO A 75 -3.58 0.17 -0.64
CA PRO A 75 -3.77 -1.24 -0.34
C PRO A 75 -3.49 -1.53 1.15
N GLN A 76 -4.38 -2.25 1.80
CA GLN A 76 -4.17 -2.76 3.16
C GLN A 76 -3.17 -3.92 3.11
N GLY A 77 -1.97 -3.72 3.64
CA GLY A 77 -0.92 -4.74 3.66
C GLY A 77 -1.03 -5.73 4.82
N ASP A 78 -1.74 -5.37 5.89
CA ASP A 78 -1.88 -6.23 7.06
C ASP A 78 -2.83 -7.39 6.78
N LEU A 79 -2.24 -8.59 6.63
CA LEU A 79 -2.98 -9.84 6.39
C LEU A 79 -3.96 -10.17 7.53
N ALA A 80 -3.69 -9.74 8.76
CA ALA A 80 -4.58 -10.01 9.89
C ALA A 80 -5.90 -9.23 9.80
N ARG A 81 -5.96 -8.20 8.94
CA ARG A 81 -7.11 -7.31 8.78
C ARG A 81 -7.77 -7.44 7.42
N THR A 82 -7.31 -8.36 6.58
CA THR A 82 -7.85 -8.55 5.24
C THR A 82 -9.23 -9.20 5.28
N ASP A 83 -10.17 -8.65 4.51
CA ASP A 83 -11.48 -9.26 4.26
C ASP A 83 -11.49 -10.07 2.96
N ASP A 84 -10.35 -10.19 2.27
CA ASP A 84 -10.21 -10.97 1.04
C ASP A 84 -10.26 -12.48 1.35
N PRO A 85 -11.24 -13.24 0.82
CA PRO A 85 -11.41 -14.65 1.16
C PRO A 85 -10.21 -15.54 0.80
N LEU A 86 -9.48 -15.22 -0.28
CA LEU A 86 -8.32 -16.00 -0.70
C LEU A 86 -7.17 -15.78 0.27
N LEU A 87 -6.87 -14.52 0.61
CA LEU A 87 -5.81 -14.19 1.56
C LEU A 87 -6.12 -14.75 2.96
N ALA A 88 -7.37 -14.66 3.41
CA ALA A 88 -7.80 -15.24 4.68
C ALA A 88 -7.60 -16.77 4.70
N HIS A 89 -7.96 -17.47 3.62
CA HIS A 89 -7.79 -18.91 3.52
C HIS A 89 -6.32 -19.33 3.49
N LEU A 90 -5.49 -18.67 2.68
CA LEU A 90 -4.05 -18.93 2.58
C LEU A 90 -3.32 -18.68 3.90
N HIS A 91 -3.75 -17.66 4.65
CA HIS A 91 -3.19 -17.37 5.97
C HIS A 91 -3.62 -18.43 6.98
N ALA A 92 -4.91 -18.79 7.00
CA ALA A 92 -5.43 -19.84 7.89
C ALA A 92 -4.81 -21.22 7.62
N SER A 93 -4.46 -21.54 6.36
CA SER A 93 -3.77 -22.78 5.99
C SER A 93 -2.27 -22.77 6.30
N GLY A 94 -1.70 -21.64 6.74
CA GLY A 94 -0.26 -21.47 6.95
C GLY A 94 0.56 -21.38 5.66
N SER A 95 -0.11 -21.22 4.51
CA SER A 95 0.53 -21.08 3.19
C SER A 95 1.18 -19.72 3.01
N ILE A 96 0.66 -18.69 3.67
CA ILE A 96 1.27 -17.35 3.78
C ILE A 96 1.34 -16.96 5.25
N ARG A 97 2.29 -16.09 5.62
CA ARG A 97 2.33 -15.44 6.94
C ARG A 97 2.59 -13.94 6.79
N PRO A 98 2.13 -13.09 7.72
CA PRO A 98 2.46 -11.68 7.72
C PRO A 98 3.96 -11.48 7.95
N ASP A 99 4.55 -10.47 7.32
CA ASP A 99 5.90 -10.04 7.69
C ASP A 99 5.92 -9.44 9.11
N PRO A 100 7.09 -9.36 9.76
CA PRO A 100 7.20 -8.88 11.15
C PRO A 100 6.62 -7.48 11.38
N GLU A 101 6.58 -6.62 10.36
CA GLU A 101 6.08 -5.24 10.44
C GLU A 101 4.62 -5.11 9.97
N HIS A 102 3.96 -6.21 9.61
CA HIS A 102 2.57 -6.24 9.13
C HIS A 102 2.33 -5.33 7.91
N LEU A 103 3.31 -5.25 7.02
CA LEU A 103 3.26 -4.46 5.79
C LEU A 103 2.83 -5.26 4.56
N GLY A 104 2.73 -6.59 4.67
CA GLY A 104 2.41 -7.53 3.61
C GLY A 104 2.60 -9.00 4.00
N ILE A 105 2.86 -9.82 2.99
CA ILE A 105 3.24 -11.23 3.09
C ILE A 105 4.76 -11.30 3.28
N GLU A 106 5.22 -12.13 4.21
CA GLU A 106 6.64 -12.39 4.37
C GLU A 106 7.17 -13.18 3.18
N VAL A 107 8.24 -12.68 2.58
CA VAL A 107 8.91 -13.32 1.44
C VAL A 107 10.39 -13.46 1.72
N GLY A 108 10.97 -14.55 1.21
CA GLY A 108 12.41 -14.74 1.20
C GLY A 108 13.09 -13.86 0.15
N SER A 109 14.43 -13.87 0.14
CA SER A 109 15.28 -13.13 -0.80
C SER A 109 15.04 -13.46 -2.29
N THR A 110 14.38 -14.59 -2.57
CA THR A 110 14.01 -15.04 -3.92
C THR A 110 12.61 -14.59 -4.34
N GLY A 111 11.91 -13.80 -3.52
CA GLY A 111 10.54 -13.34 -3.78
C GLY A 111 9.46 -14.40 -3.55
N ARG A 112 9.84 -15.57 -3.03
CA ARG A 112 8.91 -16.66 -2.65
C ARG A 112 8.32 -16.40 -1.27
N VAL A 113 7.05 -16.76 -1.10
CA VAL A 113 6.38 -16.73 0.21
C VAL A 113 7.14 -17.58 1.21
N LEU A 114 7.28 -17.08 2.43
CA LEU A 114 7.62 -17.91 3.58
C LEU A 114 6.33 -18.40 4.24
N ARG A 115 6.19 -19.73 4.32
CA ARG A 115 5.09 -20.38 5.00
C ARG A 115 5.21 -20.22 6.51
N ALA A 116 4.15 -20.59 7.24
CA ALA A 116 4.14 -20.53 8.70
C ALA A 116 5.26 -21.37 9.35
N ASP A 117 5.69 -22.46 8.71
CA ASP A 117 6.81 -23.31 9.13
C ASP A 117 8.20 -22.71 8.86
N GLY A 118 8.27 -21.57 8.17
CA GLY A 118 9.51 -20.89 7.80
C GLY A 118 10.14 -21.38 6.50
N GLU A 119 9.55 -22.37 5.84
CA GLU A 119 10.00 -22.86 4.54
C GLU A 119 9.45 -21.99 3.41
N ALA A 120 10.25 -21.82 2.36
CA ALA A 120 9.81 -21.11 1.17
C ALA A 120 8.85 -21.97 0.34
N ASP A 121 7.71 -21.40 -0.05
CA ASP A 121 6.79 -22.08 -0.96
C ASP A 121 7.35 -22.10 -2.39
N GLU A 122 7.31 -23.26 -3.05
CA GLU A 122 7.86 -23.43 -4.41
C GLU A 122 6.99 -22.83 -5.51
N ARG A 123 5.73 -22.52 -5.21
CA ARG A 123 4.69 -22.18 -6.20
C ARG A 123 4.10 -20.80 -6.00
N LEU A 124 4.22 -20.20 -4.81
CA LEU A 124 3.63 -18.91 -4.49
C LEU A 124 4.65 -17.76 -4.58
N PHE A 125 4.34 -16.81 -5.45
CA PHE A 125 5.14 -15.62 -5.74
C PHE A 125 4.26 -14.36 -5.67
N PRO A 126 4.21 -13.67 -4.52
CA PRO A 126 3.51 -12.39 -4.42
C PRO A 126 4.31 -11.32 -5.18
N ILE A 127 3.59 -10.45 -5.88
CA ILE A 127 4.15 -9.34 -6.65
C ILE A 127 3.55 -8.04 -6.13
N GLY A 128 4.39 -7.01 -6.03
CA GLY A 128 3.96 -5.66 -5.74
C GLY A 128 3.73 -5.37 -4.27
N PRO A 129 2.77 -4.49 -3.92
CA PRO A 129 2.67 -3.89 -2.58
C PRO A 129 2.56 -4.90 -1.43
N MET A 130 2.13 -6.13 -1.71
CA MET A 130 2.08 -7.22 -0.74
C MET A 130 3.45 -7.72 -0.31
N THR A 131 4.55 -7.34 -0.97
CA THR A 131 5.92 -7.71 -0.59
C THR A 131 6.69 -6.57 0.06
N ARG A 132 5.99 -5.53 0.53
CA ARG A 132 6.60 -4.29 1.06
C ARG A 132 7.51 -4.52 2.27
N GLY A 133 7.25 -5.55 3.07
CA GLY A 133 8.11 -5.92 4.19
C GLY A 133 9.54 -6.29 3.75
N ALA A 134 9.70 -6.93 2.59
CA ALA A 134 11.01 -7.30 2.05
C ALA A 134 11.56 -6.27 1.04
N PHE A 135 10.69 -5.70 0.22
CA PHE A 135 11.06 -4.77 -0.86
C PHE A 135 10.40 -3.42 -0.60
N TRP A 136 11.00 -2.62 0.28
CA TRP A 136 10.55 -1.26 0.58
C TRP A 136 10.29 -0.47 -0.73
N GLU A 137 9.20 0.30 -0.79
CA GLU A 137 8.78 1.08 -1.98
C GLU A 137 8.42 0.26 -3.26
N ILE A 138 8.02 -1.02 -3.13
CA ILE A 138 7.53 -1.89 -4.23
C ILE A 138 6.12 -1.50 -4.78
N VAL A 139 6.00 -0.27 -5.25
CA VAL A 139 4.79 0.29 -5.89
C VAL A 139 5.10 0.87 -7.27
N ALA A 140 6.36 1.21 -7.55
CA ALA A 140 6.75 1.83 -8.80
C ALA A 140 6.87 0.81 -9.93
N VAL A 141 6.48 1.25 -11.14
CA VAL A 141 6.48 0.41 -12.35
C VAL A 141 7.84 -0.25 -12.64
N PRO A 142 9.00 0.44 -12.51
CA PRO A 142 10.29 -0.19 -12.75
C PRO A 142 10.57 -1.37 -11.82
N ASP A 143 10.26 -1.24 -10.53
CA ASP A 143 10.50 -2.27 -9.53
C ASP A 143 9.57 -3.46 -9.73
N LEU A 144 8.29 -3.21 -10.03
CA LEU A 144 7.34 -4.25 -10.42
C LEU A 144 7.78 -5.02 -11.66
N ARG A 145 8.30 -4.32 -12.69
CA ARG A 145 8.82 -4.97 -13.90
C ARG A 145 9.99 -5.89 -13.59
N ARG A 146 10.93 -5.48 -12.73
CA ARG A 146 12.05 -6.34 -12.31
C ARG A 146 11.57 -7.56 -11.52
N GLN A 147 10.66 -7.37 -10.57
CA GLN A 147 10.12 -8.48 -9.76
C GLN A 147 9.42 -9.53 -10.64
N VAL A 148 8.58 -9.09 -11.59
CA VAL A 148 7.91 -9.98 -12.54
C VAL A 148 8.92 -10.68 -13.45
N TRP A 149 9.95 -9.96 -13.90
CA TRP A 149 11.02 -10.52 -14.71
C TRP A 149 11.73 -11.66 -14.00
N ASP A 150 12.11 -11.48 -12.74
CA ASP A 150 12.81 -12.50 -11.96
C ASP A 150 11.95 -13.75 -11.75
N VAL A 151 10.65 -13.58 -11.47
CA VAL A 151 9.71 -14.70 -11.37
C VAL A 151 9.54 -15.42 -12.72
N ALA A 152 9.42 -14.69 -13.82
CA ALA A 152 9.28 -15.27 -15.15
C ALA A 152 10.51 -16.12 -15.54
N ARG A 153 11.72 -15.66 -15.20
CA ARG A 153 12.95 -16.43 -15.41
C ARG A 153 12.98 -17.72 -14.60
N TYR A 154 12.61 -17.62 -13.33
CA TYR A 154 12.54 -18.77 -12.44
C TYR A 154 11.58 -19.83 -12.99
N LEU A 155 10.37 -19.42 -13.38
CA LEU A 155 9.34 -20.36 -13.88
C LEU A 155 9.68 -20.97 -15.24
N SER A 156 10.37 -20.24 -16.11
CA SER A 156 10.72 -20.72 -17.46
C SER A 156 12.02 -21.53 -17.52
N ASN A 157 12.77 -21.64 -16.41
CA ASN A 157 14.15 -22.16 -16.40
C ASN A 157 15.05 -21.50 -17.47
N ALA A 158 14.73 -20.26 -17.87
CA ALA A 158 15.42 -19.58 -18.94
C ALA A 158 16.61 -18.77 -18.40
N HIS A 159 17.82 -19.10 -18.87
CA HIS A 159 19.04 -18.35 -18.60
C HIS A 159 19.28 -17.18 -19.57
N TRP A 160 18.24 -16.51 -20.06
CA TRP A 160 18.43 -15.37 -20.98
C TRP A 160 19.17 -14.22 -20.30
N VAL A 161 19.98 -13.42 -20.98
CA VAL A 161 20.55 -12.19 -20.37
C VAL A 161 19.56 -11.06 -20.65
N GLY A 162 19.33 -10.17 -19.67
CA GLY A 162 18.32 -9.11 -19.75
C GLY A 162 18.35 -8.35 -21.09
N GLY A 163 17.19 -8.16 -21.71
CA GLY A 163 17.07 -7.29 -22.88
C GLY A 163 17.33 -5.84 -22.48
N GLU A 164 18.16 -5.14 -23.25
CA GLU A 164 18.41 -3.71 -23.04
C GLU A 164 17.06 -2.94 -23.06
N GLY A 165 16.67 -2.33 -21.93
CA GLY A 165 15.41 -1.57 -21.81
C GLY A 165 14.51 -1.90 -20.60
N LEU A 166 15.01 -2.62 -19.58
CA LEU A 166 14.37 -2.66 -18.26
C LEU A 166 14.64 -1.38 -17.46
#